data_AF-A0A956R9P3-F1
#
_entry.id   AF-A0A956R9P3-F1
#
_cell.length_a   1.000
_cell.length_b   1.000
_cell.length_c   1.000
_cell.angle_alpha   90.00
_cell.angle_beta   90.00
_cell.angle_gamma   90.00
#
_symmetry.space_group_name_H-M   'P 1'
#
loop_
_entity.id
_entity.type
_entity.pdbx_description
1 polymer ?
#
loop_
_entity_poly.entity_id
_entity_poly.type
_entity_poly.pdbx_seq_one_letter_code
_entity_poly.pdbx_strand_id
1 'polypeptide(L)'
;MTDASVVSFVLELARLHAPQDPYAFRFEPQAYVLRTEGGGHEQVEIGWTPELLADLESLQRPGRDPVVVQRLGETLARSLEHASWSSRAQAIARAHDAGHHVVITIRSSAAEIYALPWELLTLPGRGQHLGELPRLLLRYERPDTHSAP
;
A
#
# COMPACT_ATOMS: atom_id res chain seq x y z
N MET A 1 -30.33 1.74 -12.69
CA MET A 1 -29.34 2.23 -11.71
C MET A 1 -29.04 1.09 -10.76
N THR A 2 -28.03 0.29 -11.09
CA THR A 2 -27.51 -0.74 -10.19
C THR A 2 -26.90 -0.02 -8.99
N ASP A 3 -27.38 -0.32 -7.79
CA ASP A 3 -26.82 0.21 -6.55
C ASP A 3 -25.33 -0.18 -6.52
N ALA A 4 -24.44 0.81 -6.53
CA ALA A 4 -23.01 0.57 -6.64
C ALA A 4 -22.53 0.02 -5.30
N SER A 5 -22.47 -1.31 -5.17
CA SER A 5 -22.02 -1.94 -3.93
C SER A 5 -20.56 -1.60 -3.65
N VAL A 6 -20.24 -1.47 -2.36
CA VAL A 6 -18.89 -1.18 -1.88
C VAL A 6 -18.12 -2.50 -1.70
N VAL A 7 -16.94 -2.60 -2.30
CA VAL A 7 -16.00 -3.70 -2.10
C VAL A 7 -14.80 -3.19 -1.31
N SER A 8 -14.50 -3.85 -0.20
CA SER A 8 -13.44 -3.43 0.72
C SER A 8 -12.28 -4.42 0.72
N PHE A 9 -11.05 -3.91 0.70
CA PHE A 9 -9.82 -4.65 0.83
C PHE A 9 -8.99 -4.10 1.99
N VAL A 10 -8.28 -4.98 2.71
CA VAL A 10 -7.36 -4.58 3.78
C VAL A 10 -5.96 -5.08 3.45
N LEU A 11 -4.99 -4.16 3.46
CA LEU A 11 -3.56 -4.46 3.44
C LEU A 11 -3.04 -4.22 4.86
N GLU A 12 -2.94 -5.30 5.64
CA GLU A 12 -2.46 -5.23 7.03
C GLU A 12 -0.99 -5.64 7.10
N LEU A 13 -0.12 -4.68 7.42
CA LEU A 13 1.32 -4.87 7.51
C LEU A 13 1.80 -4.69 8.96
N ALA A 14 2.76 -5.50 9.39
CA ALA A 14 3.49 -5.30 10.65
C ALA A 14 4.99 -5.56 10.43
N ARG A 15 5.87 -4.87 11.15
CA ARG A 15 7.31 -5.21 11.12
C ARG A 15 7.51 -6.66 11.53
N LEU A 16 8.36 -7.39 10.81
CA LEU A 16 8.73 -8.75 11.20
C LEU A 16 9.56 -8.75 12.49
N HIS A 17 10.39 -7.72 12.67
CA HIS A 17 11.26 -7.56 13.83
C HIS A 17 10.79 -6.42 14.75
N ALA A 18 10.77 -6.69 16.05
CA ALA A 18 10.30 -5.76 17.10
C ALA A 18 8.96 -5.05 16.76
N PRO A 19 7.89 -5.78 16.40
CA PRO A 19 6.62 -5.20 15.94
C PRO A 19 5.92 -4.28 16.95
N GLN A 20 6.26 -4.42 18.24
CA GLN A 20 5.67 -3.68 19.35
C GLN A 20 6.48 -2.43 19.74
N ASP A 21 7.69 -2.26 19.20
CA ASP A 21 8.53 -1.11 19.51
C ASP A 21 8.28 0.01 18.47
N PRO A 22 7.69 1.15 18.85
CA PRO A 22 7.44 2.24 17.91
C PRO A 22 8.73 2.87 17.35
N TYR A 23 9.89 2.67 17.98
CA TYR A 23 11.17 3.25 17.60
C TYR A 23 12.12 2.26 16.91
N ALA A 24 11.69 1.02 16.66
CA ALA A 24 12.53 0.00 16.06
C ALA A 24 12.78 0.19 14.54
N PHE A 25 12.17 1.19 13.91
CA PHE A 25 12.39 1.50 12.51
C PHE A 25 13.84 1.93 12.24
N ARG A 26 14.40 1.46 11.11
CA ARG A 26 15.75 1.79 10.64
C ARG A 26 15.73 2.05 9.14
N PHE A 27 16.58 2.96 8.69
CA PHE A 27 16.79 3.23 7.26
C PHE A 27 17.69 2.16 6.62
N GLU A 28 17.24 0.90 6.69
CA GLU A 28 17.86 -0.29 6.10
C GLU A 28 16.75 -1.21 5.57
N PRO A 29 17.06 -2.19 4.70
CA PRO A 29 16.07 -3.16 4.25
C PRO A 29 15.37 -3.83 5.44
N GLN A 30 14.04 -3.77 5.43
CA GLN A 30 13.22 -4.30 6.50
C GLN A 30 12.15 -5.23 5.97
N ALA A 31 11.99 -6.36 6.65
CA ALA A 31 10.93 -7.31 6.40
C ALA A 31 9.67 -6.94 7.19
N TYR A 32 8.53 -7.11 6.54
CA TYR A 32 7.20 -6.92 7.10
C TYR A 32 6.38 -8.18 6.83
N VAL A 33 5.40 -8.41 7.70
CA VAL A 33 4.39 -9.43 7.52
C VAL A 33 3.14 -8.77 6.95
N LEU A 34 2.70 -9.20 5.78
CA LEU A 34 1.38 -8.91 5.22
C LEU A 34 0.40 -10.01 5.65
N ARG A 35 -0.69 -9.64 6.32
CA ARG A 35 -1.73 -10.60 6.72
C ARG A 35 -2.68 -10.88 5.57
N THR A 36 -3.03 -12.17 5.40
CA THR A 36 -4.00 -12.61 4.41
C THR A 36 -5.39 -12.83 5.03
N GLU A 37 -6.44 -12.72 4.22
CA GLU A 37 -7.84 -12.87 4.70
C GLU A 37 -8.12 -14.26 5.29
N GLY A 38 -7.35 -15.28 4.88
CA GLY A 38 -7.42 -16.63 5.44
C GLY A 38 -6.61 -16.83 6.73
N GLY A 39 -6.12 -15.77 7.36
CA GLY A 39 -5.29 -15.84 8.57
C GLY A 39 -3.82 -16.24 8.30
N GLY A 40 -3.42 -16.34 7.04
CA GLY A 40 -2.03 -16.55 6.65
C GLY A 40 -1.19 -15.29 6.77
N HIS A 41 0.12 -15.48 6.69
CA HIS A 41 1.10 -14.40 6.64
C HIS A 41 2.01 -14.57 5.44
N GLU A 42 2.33 -13.45 4.80
CA GLU A 42 3.30 -13.38 3.71
C GLU A 42 4.37 -12.38 4.11
N GLN A 43 5.61 -12.67 3.77
CA GLN A 43 6.72 -11.74 4.03
C GLN A 43 6.87 -10.81 2.82
N VAL A 44 7.00 -9.52 3.11
CA VAL A 44 7.33 -8.48 2.14
C VAL A 44 8.58 -7.76 2.62
N GLU A 45 9.43 -7.32 1.70
CA GLU A 45 10.63 -6.59 2.04
C GLU A 45 10.59 -5.22 1.40
N ILE A 46 10.84 -4.19 2.21
CA ILE A 46 10.97 -2.81 1.75
C ILE A 46 12.41 -2.38 2.00
N GLY A 47 13.11 -2.04 0.92
CA GLY A 47 14.55 -1.80 0.97
C GLY A 47 14.97 -0.53 1.73
N TRP A 48 14.08 0.46 1.89
CA TRP A 48 14.39 1.77 2.52
C TRP A 48 15.73 2.37 2.04
N THR A 49 16.04 2.18 0.76
CA THR A 49 17.34 2.57 0.19
C THR A 49 17.44 4.08 0.07
N PRO A 50 18.67 4.65 -0.01
CA PRO A 50 18.85 6.08 -0.23
C PRO A 50 18.09 6.60 -1.47
N GLU A 51 17.97 5.80 -2.52
CA GLU A 51 17.23 6.13 -3.73
C GLU A 51 15.72 6.23 -3.45
N LEU A 52 15.15 5.26 -2.72
CA LEU A 52 13.74 5.31 -2.31
C LEU A 52 13.48 6.56 -1.44
N LEU A 53 14.37 6.87 -0.51
CA LEU A 53 14.24 8.03 0.36
C LEU A 53 14.31 9.35 -0.43
N ALA A 54 15.23 9.46 -1.39
CA ALA A 54 15.34 10.63 -2.26
C ALA A 54 14.10 10.81 -3.16
N ASP A 55 13.53 9.71 -3.64
CA ASP A 55 12.29 9.74 -4.42
C ASP A 55 11.10 10.18 -3.58
N LEU A 56 10.97 9.66 -2.35
CA LEU A 56 9.93 10.08 -1.40
C LEU A 56 10.05 11.58 -1.06
N GLU A 57 11.28 12.07 -0.85
CA GLU A 57 11.52 13.50 -0.61
C GLU A 57 11.11 14.34 -1.83
N SER A 58 11.42 13.86 -3.03
CA SER A 58 11.08 14.56 -4.28
C SER A 58 9.57 14.70 -4.48
N LEU A 59 8.75 13.72 -4.07
CA LEU A 59 7.28 13.81 -4.14
C LEU A 59 6.67 14.89 -3.25
N GLN A 60 7.36 15.30 -2.18
CA GLN A 60 6.91 16.36 -1.28
C GLN A 60 7.04 17.76 -1.92
N ARG A 61 7.79 17.88 -3.00
CA ARG A 61 8.03 19.14 -3.69
C ARG A 61 6.98 19.39 -4.80
N PRO A 62 6.61 20.65 -5.07
CA PRO A 62 5.79 20.99 -6.23
C PRO A 62 6.48 20.58 -7.54
N GLY A 63 5.69 20.23 -8.56
CA GLY A 63 6.24 19.82 -9.87
C GLY A 63 6.78 18.40 -9.88
N ARG A 64 6.01 17.45 -9.33
CA ARG A 64 6.35 16.03 -9.25
C ARG A 64 6.77 15.50 -10.61
N ASP A 65 8.00 15.01 -10.71
CA ASP A 65 8.53 14.39 -11.91
C ASP A 65 7.76 13.08 -12.20
N PRO A 66 7.09 12.94 -13.36
CA PRO A 66 6.37 11.71 -13.71
C PRO A 66 7.24 10.45 -13.67
N VAL A 67 8.55 10.57 -13.94
CA VAL A 67 9.48 9.43 -13.88
C VAL A 67 9.67 8.96 -12.45
N VAL A 68 9.77 9.89 -11.49
CA VAL A 68 9.86 9.57 -10.05
C VAL A 68 8.57 8.92 -9.56
N VAL A 69 7.42 9.46 -9.97
CA VAL A 69 6.09 8.91 -9.64
C VAL A 69 5.98 7.46 -10.10
N GLN A 70 6.29 7.20 -11.37
CA GLN A 70 6.24 5.86 -11.94
C GLN A 70 7.21 4.90 -11.22
N ARG A 71 8.47 5.32 -11.01
CA ARG A 71 9.49 4.51 -10.36
C ARG A 71 9.11 4.13 -8.93
N LEU A 72 8.51 5.05 -8.17
CA LEU A 72 8.00 4.77 -6.84
C LEU A 72 6.87 3.74 -6.87
N GLY A 73 5.90 3.92 -7.77
CA GLY A 73 4.79 2.98 -7.91
C GLY A 73 5.23 1.57 -8.24
N GLU A 74 6.20 1.43 -9.14
CA GLU A 74 6.81 0.15 -9.47
C GLU A 74 7.65 -0.43 -8.32
N THR A 75 8.36 0.41 -7.57
CA THR A 75 9.13 -0.03 -6.39
C THR A 75 8.20 -0.58 -5.32
N LEU A 76 7.07 0.08 -5.06
CA LEU A 76 6.03 -0.43 -4.17
C LEU A 76 5.43 -1.74 -4.67
N ALA A 77 5.10 -1.82 -5.96
CA ALA A 77 4.55 -3.05 -6.55
C ALA A 77 5.53 -4.23 -6.44
N ARG A 78 6.83 -4.01 -6.70
CA ARG A 78 7.90 -5.01 -6.54
C ARG A 78 8.06 -5.47 -5.10
N SER A 79 7.99 -4.56 -4.13
CA SER A 79 8.07 -4.94 -2.70
C SER A 79 6.96 -5.91 -2.26
N LEU A 80 5.83 -5.87 -2.96
CA LEU A 80 4.68 -6.73 -2.72
C LEU A 80 4.58 -7.92 -3.71
N GLU A 81 5.48 -8.06 -4.67
CA GLU A 81 5.36 -9.02 -5.78
C GLU A 81 5.36 -10.48 -5.31
N HIS A 82 6.17 -10.80 -4.30
CA HIS A 82 6.23 -12.13 -3.68
C HIS A 82 5.04 -12.44 -2.77
N ALA A 83 4.24 -11.43 -2.44
CA ALA A 83 2.98 -11.61 -1.73
C ALA A 83 1.84 -11.86 -2.71
N SER A 84 0.66 -12.21 -2.19
CA SER A 84 -0.60 -12.32 -2.93
C SER A 84 -1.10 -10.97 -3.50
N TRP A 85 -0.21 -10.00 -3.73
CA TRP A 85 -0.56 -8.72 -4.35
C TRP A 85 -1.12 -8.90 -5.75
N SER A 86 -0.52 -9.76 -6.59
CA SER A 86 -0.99 -9.97 -7.96
C SER A 86 -2.46 -10.44 -8.00
N SER A 87 -2.86 -11.35 -7.11
CA SER A 87 -4.25 -11.83 -7.04
C SER A 87 -5.19 -10.77 -6.46
N ARG A 88 -4.76 -10.04 -5.41
CA ARG A 88 -5.52 -8.92 -4.82
C ARG A 88 -5.70 -7.76 -5.79
N ALA A 89 -4.66 -7.36 -6.52
CA ALA A 89 -4.72 -6.31 -7.53
C ALA A 89 -5.67 -6.68 -8.67
N GLN A 90 -5.71 -7.95 -9.08
CA GLN A 90 -6.73 -8.43 -10.02
C GLN A 90 -8.14 -8.33 -9.43
N ALA A 91 -8.34 -8.67 -8.16
CA ALA A 91 -9.65 -8.54 -7.51
C ALA A 91 -10.10 -7.06 -7.40
N ILE A 92 -9.19 -6.17 -7.02
CA ILE A 92 -9.42 -4.71 -7.00
C ILE A 92 -9.86 -4.22 -8.37
N ALA A 93 -9.12 -4.59 -9.40
CA ALA A 93 -9.40 -4.11 -10.74
C ALA A 93 -10.70 -4.71 -11.33
N ARG A 94 -11.02 -5.98 -11.02
CA ARG A 94 -12.33 -6.56 -11.38
C ARG A 94 -13.48 -5.84 -10.69
N ALA A 95 -13.33 -5.50 -9.41
CA ALA A 95 -14.34 -4.77 -8.66
C ALA A 95 -14.56 -3.38 -9.27
N HIS A 96 -13.47 -2.68 -9.60
CA HIS A 96 -13.52 -1.40 -10.29
C HIS A 96 -14.22 -1.49 -11.66
N ASP A 97 -13.84 -2.47 -12.49
CA ASP A 97 -14.41 -2.64 -13.83
C ASP A 97 -15.90 -3.03 -13.80
N ALA A 98 -16.35 -3.69 -12.73
CA ALA A 98 -17.76 -3.96 -12.46
C ALA A 98 -18.54 -2.73 -11.95
N GLY A 99 -17.87 -1.58 -11.80
CA GLY A 99 -18.49 -0.32 -11.38
C GLY A 99 -18.66 -0.16 -9.87
N HIS A 100 -18.07 -1.03 -9.06
CA HIS A 100 -18.13 -0.94 -7.61
C HIS A 100 -17.31 0.24 -7.07
N HIS A 101 -17.71 0.73 -5.90
CA HIS A 101 -16.85 1.60 -5.09
C HIS A 101 -15.82 0.72 -4.39
N VAL A 102 -14.53 1.02 -4.59
CA VAL A 102 -13.45 0.22 -3.99
C VAL A 102 -12.87 0.98 -2.81
N VAL A 103 -12.84 0.35 -1.64
CA VAL A 103 -12.19 0.88 -0.45
C VAL A 103 -10.97 0.04 -0.15
N ILE A 104 -9.78 0.64 -0.11
CA ILE A 104 -8.55 -0.04 0.31
C ILE A 104 -8.12 0.56 1.64
N THR A 105 -7.99 -0.28 2.66
CA THR A 105 -7.49 0.12 3.97
C THR A 105 -6.05 -0.35 4.15
N ILE A 106 -5.14 0.61 4.31
CA ILE A 106 -3.77 0.35 4.75
C ILE A 106 -3.76 0.35 6.27
N ARG A 107 -3.53 -0.82 6.86
CA ARG A 107 -3.46 -1.00 8.30
C ARG A 107 -2.04 -1.37 8.72
N SER A 108 -1.46 -0.67 9.69
CA SER A 108 -0.14 -1.05 10.19
C SER A 108 0.20 -0.55 11.59
N SER A 109 0.86 -1.38 12.40
CA SER A 109 1.48 -0.90 13.65
C SER A 109 2.80 -0.14 13.39
N ALA A 110 3.36 -0.26 12.18
CA ALA A 110 4.61 0.37 11.78
C ALA A 110 4.33 1.77 11.19
N ALA A 111 4.86 2.82 11.82
CA ALA A 111 4.57 4.20 11.43
C ALA A 111 5.11 4.55 10.04
N GLU A 112 6.27 4.00 9.69
CA GLU A 112 6.96 4.18 8.42
C GLU A 112 6.13 3.70 7.22
N ILE A 113 5.24 2.72 7.42
CA ILE A 113 4.35 2.22 6.36
C ILE A 113 3.43 3.32 5.86
N TYR A 114 3.03 4.27 6.70
CA TYR A 114 2.19 5.40 6.30
C TYR A 114 2.92 6.50 5.54
N ALA A 115 4.27 6.46 5.49
CA ALA A 115 5.05 7.39 4.70
C ALA A 115 5.13 7.00 3.21
N LEU A 116 4.70 5.78 2.87
CA LEU A 116 4.70 5.29 1.49
C LEU A 116 3.49 5.84 0.72
N PRO A 117 3.68 6.25 -0.55
CA PRO A 117 2.62 6.77 -1.38
C PRO A 117 1.78 5.61 -1.95
N TRP A 118 0.93 5.02 -1.12
CA TRP A 118 0.10 3.85 -1.47
C TRP A 118 -0.84 4.11 -2.64
N GLU A 119 -1.20 5.37 -2.91
CA GLU A 119 -1.92 5.79 -4.11
C GLU A 119 -1.14 5.52 -5.40
N LEU A 120 0.19 5.44 -5.35
CA LEU A 120 1.04 5.13 -6.49
C LEU A 120 1.23 3.63 -6.69
N LEU A 121 0.70 2.78 -5.82
CA LEU A 121 0.87 1.34 -5.95
C LEU A 121 0.32 0.87 -7.32
N THR A 122 1.22 0.35 -8.16
CA THR A 122 0.89 0.00 -9.54
C THR A 122 0.13 -1.33 -9.61
N LEU A 123 -0.96 -1.35 -10.37
CA LEU A 123 -1.73 -2.54 -10.67
C LEU A 123 -1.01 -3.39 -11.74
N PRO A 124 -0.56 -4.62 -11.41
CA PRO A 124 0.11 -5.49 -12.38
C PRO A 124 -0.77 -5.74 -13.61
N GLY A 125 -0.15 -5.72 -14.79
CA GLY A 125 -0.83 -5.93 -16.08
C GLY A 125 -1.62 -4.74 -16.63
N ARG A 126 -1.92 -3.70 -15.81
CA ARG A 126 -2.52 -2.44 -16.28
C ARG A 126 -1.52 -1.29 -16.36
N GLY A 127 -0.50 -1.28 -15.50
CA GLY A 127 0.45 -0.16 -15.39
C GLY A 127 -0.15 1.10 -14.77
N GLN A 128 -1.42 1.05 -14.36
CA GLN A 128 -2.17 2.12 -13.73
C GLN A 128 -1.93 2.14 -12.22
N HIS A 129 -1.88 3.33 -11.62
CA HIS A 129 -1.78 3.50 -10.17
C HIS A 129 -3.16 3.39 -9.48
N LEU A 130 -3.19 3.00 -8.20
CA LEU A 130 -4.44 2.98 -7.43
C LEU A 130 -5.16 4.33 -7.40
N GLY A 131 -4.42 5.43 -7.27
CA GLY A 131 -4.96 6.79 -7.21
C GLY A 131 -5.60 7.27 -8.52
N GLU A 132 -5.40 6.55 -9.62
CA GLU A 132 -6.00 6.86 -10.92
C GLU A 132 -7.33 6.14 -11.12
N LEU A 133 -7.70 5.22 -10.23
CA LEU A 133 -8.98 4.52 -10.29
C LEU A 133 -10.12 5.42 -9.79
N PRO A 134 -11.11 5.78 -10.63
CA PRO A 134 -12.29 6.49 -10.16
C PRO A 134 -13.04 5.66 -9.12
N ARG A 135 -13.66 6.33 -8.14
CA ARG A 135 -14.43 5.71 -7.05
C ARG A 135 -13.60 4.78 -6.15
N LEU A 136 -12.28 4.94 -6.14
CA LEU A 136 -11.39 4.33 -5.15
C LEU A 136 -11.19 5.26 -3.96
N LEU A 137 -11.37 4.73 -2.75
CA LEU A 137 -11.02 5.39 -1.50
C LEU A 137 -9.87 4.64 -0.84
N LEU A 138 -8.79 5.38 -0.55
CA LEU A 138 -7.67 4.89 0.24
C LEU A 138 -7.82 5.38 1.68
N ARG A 139 -7.89 4.43 2.62
CA ARG A 139 -8.04 4.69 4.06
C ARG A 139 -6.80 4.21 4.80
N TYR A 140 -6.42 4.96 5.83
CA TYR A 140 -5.35 4.58 6.74
C TYR A 140 -5.93 4.26 8.11
N GLU A 141 -5.50 3.15 8.69
CA GLU A 141 -5.95 2.70 10.01
C GLU A 141 -4.75 2.26 10.84
N ARG A 142 -4.56 2.82 12.04
CA ARG A 142 -3.55 2.34 12.98
C ARG A 142 -4.21 1.38 13.98
N PRO A 143 -3.71 0.14 14.15
CA PRO A 143 -4.24 -0.80 15.12
C PRO A 143 -4.06 -0.25 16.54
N ASP A 144 -4.98 -0.61 17.42
CA ASP A 144 -5.02 -0.23 18.85
C ASP A 144 -5.19 1.26 19.17
N THR A 145 -5.27 2.14 18.15
CA THR A 145 -5.77 3.50 18.31
C THR A 145 -7.25 3.57 17.98
N HIS A 146 -8.10 3.67 19.01
CA HIS A 146 -9.46 4.18 18.83
C HIS A 146 -9.35 5.70 18.64
N SER A 147 -9.75 6.20 17.47
CA SER A 147 -9.99 7.64 17.31
C SER A 147 -11.08 8.05 18.31
N ALA A 148 -10.79 9.07 19.12
CA ALA A 148 -11.80 9.64 20.01
C ALA A 148 -13.04 10.08 19.20
N PRO A 149 -14.27 9.89 19.72
CA PRO A 149 -15.52 10.19 19.04
C PRO A 149 -15.71 11.69 18.76
#